data_AF-A0A0W8G702-F1
#
_entry.id   AF-A0A0W8G702-F1
#
_cell.length_a   1.000
_cell.length_b   1.000
_cell.length_c   1.000
_cell.angle_alpha   90.00
_cell.angle_beta   90.00
_cell.angle_gamma   90.00
#
_symmetry.space_group_name_H-M   'P 1'
#
loop_
_entity.id
_entity.type
_entity.pdbx_description
1 polymer ?
#
loop_
_entity_poly.entity_id
_entity_poly.type
_entity_poly.pdbx_seq_one_letter_code
_entity_poly.pdbx_strand_id
1 'polypeptide(L)'
;MERLADETYYREEFTRFYVNMACHLNWVAREAAKNKAEAAKPAPLAASRFVGQGYRIDILCRRRGIRPLLALMSEPWKRSVYLGRLTKDGAPHIFAYGLKVFFGQLHEEGVYELFSRDLEQALDMHLLGGERQACASCAKSGEGCREKPQTTVH
;
A
#
# COMPACT_ATOMS: atom_id res chain seq x y z
N MET A 1 -29.68 -5.98 -22.08
CA MET A 1 -29.68 -5.00 -20.97
C MET A 1 -28.58 -5.27 -19.92
N GLU A 2 -27.62 -6.17 -20.19
CA GLU A 2 -26.58 -6.57 -19.21
C GLU A 2 -25.31 -5.70 -19.20
N ARG A 3 -24.93 -5.05 -20.32
CA ARG A 3 -23.70 -4.21 -20.38
C ARG A 3 -23.73 -2.94 -19.53
N LEU A 4 -24.91 -2.37 -19.28
CA LEU A 4 -25.05 -1.11 -18.54
C LEU A 4 -24.89 -1.30 -17.03
N ALA A 5 -25.24 -2.48 -16.51
CA ALA A 5 -25.03 -2.82 -15.11
C ALA A 5 -23.53 -2.98 -14.81
N ASP A 6 -22.77 -3.55 -15.75
CA ASP A 6 -21.33 -3.79 -15.65
C ASP A 6 -20.52 -2.48 -15.66
N GLU A 7 -20.84 -1.53 -16.57
CA GLU A 7 -20.14 -0.24 -16.63
C GLU A 7 -20.43 0.65 -15.41
N THR A 8 -21.66 0.63 -14.89
CA THR A 8 -22.04 1.43 -13.72
C THR A 8 -21.38 0.88 -12.46
N TYR A 9 -21.41 -0.45 -12.27
CA TYR A 9 -20.72 -1.14 -11.18
C TYR A 9 -19.22 -0.85 -11.19
N TYR A 10 -18.56 -1.04 -12.34
CA TYR A 10 -17.12 -0.80 -12.47
C TYR A 10 -16.76 0.65 -12.14
N ARG A 11 -17.60 1.61 -12.53
CA ARG A 11 -17.38 3.03 -12.24
C ARG A 11 -17.51 3.35 -10.76
N GLU A 12 -18.50 2.80 -10.08
CA GLU A 12 -18.73 2.99 -8.64
C GLU A 12 -17.59 2.38 -7.82
N GLU A 13 -17.25 1.12 -8.11
CA GLU A 13 -16.15 0.41 -7.44
C GLU A 13 -14.81 1.09 -7.68
N PHE A 14 -14.51 1.50 -8.92
CA PHE A 14 -13.30 2.25 -9.20
C PHE A 14 -13.26 3.59 -8.47
N THR A 15 -14.40 4.27 -8.32
CA THR A 15 -14.47 5.55 -7.61
C THR A 15 -14.16 5.35 -6.12
N ARG A 16 -14.76 4.34 -5.47
CA ARG A 16 -14.48 4.00 -4.07
C ARG A 16 -13.01 3.62 -3.89
N PHE A 17 -12.51 2.72 -4.74
CA PHE A 17 -11.10 2.32 -4.76
C PHE A 17 -10.15 3.51 -4.92
N TYR A 18 -10.45 4.42 -5.86
CA TYR A 18 -9.65 5.61 -6.11
C TYR A 18 -9.56 6.49 -4.86
N VAL A 19 -10.68 6.74 -4.19
CA VAL A 19 -10.72 7.56 -2.98
C VAL A 19 -9.90 6.92 -1.86
N ASN A 20 -10.11 5.63 -1.59
CA ASN A 20 -9.39 4.90 -0.55
C ASN A 20 -7.87 4.86 -0.83
N MET A 21 -7.48 4.57 -2.07
CA MET A 21 -6.08 4.60 -2.47
C MET A 21 -5.49 5.99 -2.38
N ALA A 22 -6.22 7.05 -2.74
CA ALA A 22 -5.73 8.42 -2.60
C ALA A 22 -5.49 8.79 -1.13
N CYS A 23 -6.39 8.41 -0.23
CA CYS A 23 -6.20 8.56 1.21
C CYS A 23 -4.95 7.80 1.70
N HIS A 24 -4.79 6.55 1.29
CA HIS A 24 -3.66 5.73 1.68
C HIS A 24 -2.33 6.30 1.14
N LEU A 25 -2.29 6.76 -0.11
CA LEU A 25 -1.10 7.38 -0.69
C LEU A 25 -0.72 8.70 -0.02
N ASN A 26 -1.71 9.46 0.48
CA ASN A 26 -1.44 10.62 1.33
C ASN A 26 -0.81 10.23 2.67
N TRP A 27 -1.26 9.14 3.28
CA TRP A 27 -0.61 8.60 4.48
C TRP A 27 0.83 8.16 4.19
N VAL A 28 1.06 7.40 3.11
CA VAL A 28 2.41 6.99 2.67
C VAL A 28 3.31 8.21 2.43
N ALA A 29 2.78 9.29 1.84
CA ALA A 29 3.52 10.53 1.63
C ALA A 29 3.92 11.22 2.95
N ARG A 30 3.02 11.24 3.94
CA ARG A 30 3.30 11.78 5.29
C ARG A 30 4.40 10.98 5.98
N GLU A 31 4.31 9.65 5.95
CA GLU A 31 5.34 8.77 6.51
C GLU A 31 6.68 8.96 5.79
N ALA A 32 6.67 9.09 4.46
CA ALA A 32 7.87 9.35 3.68
C ALA A 32 8.54 10.68 4.05
N ALA A 33 7.77 11.70 4.42
CA ALA A 33 8.28 12.98 4.88
C ALA A 33 8.97 12.87 6.25
N LYS A 34 8.37 12.13 7.19
CA LYS A 34 8.98 11.85 8.52
C LYS A 34 10.31 11.11 8.37
N ASN A 35 10.31 10.02 7.61
CA ASN A 35 11.48 9.15 7.43
C ASN A 35 12.60 9.78 6.56
N LYS A 36 12.31 10.88 5.85
CA LYS A 36 13.31 11.63 5.09
C LYS A 36 14.40 12.18 6.02
N ALA A 37 14.05 12.54 7.25
CA ALA A 37 14.98 13.11 8.23
C ALA A 37 15.95 12.08 8.83
N GLU A 38 15.59 10.78 8.83
CA GLU A 38 16.27 9.78 9.67
C GLU A 38 17.10 8.74 8.90
N ALA A 39 16.85 8.52 7.61
CA ALA A 39 17.39 7.33 6.95
C ALA A 39 18.78 7.51 6.30
N ALA A 40 19.77 6.72 6.74
CA ALA A 40 21.10 6.56 6.13
C ALA A 40 21.22 5.38 5.12
N LYS A 41 20.11 4.68 4.81
CA LYS A 41 20.10 3.41 4.05
C LYS A 41 19.32 3.50 2.71
N PRO A 42 19.49 2.51 1.80
CA PRO A 42 18.79 2.45 0.50
C PRO A 42 17.30 2.04 0.60
N ALA A 43 16.72 2.01 1.80
CA ALA A 43 15.33 1.62 2.04
C ALA A 43 14.33 2.57 1.36
N PRO A 44 13.09 2.10 1.04
CA PRO A 44 12.00 3.00 0.65
C PRO A 44 11.73 4.03 1.77
N LEU A 45 11.27 5.22 1.38
CA LEU A 45 10.94 6.29 2.33
C LEU A 45 9.72 5.94 3.18
N ALA A 46 8.78 5.20 2.61
CA ALA A 46 7.65 4.62 3.32
C ALA A 46 7.18 3.37 2.56
N ALA A 47 6.63 2.42 3.29
CA ALA A 47 6.02 1.22 2.74
C ALA A 47 4.84 0.80 3.61
N SER A 48 3.74 0.41 2.98
CA SER A 48 2.64 -0.35 3.56
C SER A 48 2.63 -1.73 2.91
N ARG A 49 2.41 -2.76 3.71
CA ARG A 49 2.33 -4.14 3.22
C ARG A 49 0.95 -4.70 3.51
N PHE A 50 0.33 -5.25 2.47
CA PHE A 50 -0.93 -5.97 2.54
C PHE A 50 -0.65 -7.44 2.24
N VAL A 51 -0.93 -8.30 3.21
CA VAL A 51 -0.80 -9.77 3.10
C VAL A 51 -2.18 -10.35 3.35
N GLY A 52 -2.85 -10.76 2.28
CA GLY A 52 -4.14 -11.43 2.36
C GLY A 52 -4.05 -12.88 1.93
N GLN A 53 -5.19 -13.55 1.89
CA GLN A 53 -5.27 -14.92 1.40
C GLN A 53 -4.98 -14.96 -0.11
N GLY A 54 -3.79 -15.42 -0.49
CA GLY A 54 -3.39 -15.59 -1.89
C GLY A 54 -2.79 -14.35 -2.55
N TYR A 55 -2.45 -13.30 -1.80
CA TYR A 55 -1.75 -12.16 -2.36
C TYR A 55 -0.79 -11.48 -1.39
N ARG A 56 0.25 -10.86 -1.94
CA ARG A 56 1.11 -9.92 -1.25
C ARG A 56 1.34 -8.67 -2.07
N ILE A 57 0.86 -7.54 -1.55
CA ILE A 57 0.95 -6.23 -2.20
C ILE A 57 1.70 -5.26 -1.29
N ASP A 58 2.79 -4.70 -1.79
CA ASP A 58 3.55 -3.64 -1.12
C ASP A 58 3.28 -2.29 -1.81
N ILE A 59 2.71 -1.33 -1.09
CA ILE A 59 2.56 0.06 -1.54
C ILE A 59 3.72 0.87 -0.96
N LEU A 60 4.56 1.48 -1.78
CA LEU A 60 5.76 2.15 -1.27
C LEU A 60 6.11 3.45 -1.99
N CYS A 61 6.81 4.32 -1.27
CA CYS A 61 7.50 5.48 -1.82
C CYS A 61 9.00 5.18 -1.93
N ARG A 62 9.55 5.14 -3.14
CA ARG A 62 11.01 4.95 -3.31
C ARG A 62 11.74 6.26 -3.07
N ARG A 63 12.96 6.16 -2.56
CA ARG A 63 13.87 7.29 -2.33
C ARG A 63 14.50 7.85 -3.61
N ARG A 64 14.59 7.07 -4.69
CA ARG A 64 15.33 7.43 -5.92
C ARG A 64 14.53 8.34 -6.86
N GLY A 65 15.26 9.20 -7.59
CA GLY A 65 14.73 10.01 -8.70
C GLY A 65 13.57 10.92 -8.26
N ILE A 66 12.47 10.87 -9.01
CA ILE A 66 11.25 11.67 -8.77
C ILE A 66 10.41 11.21 -7.57
N ARG A 67 10.95 10.40 -6.66
CA ARG A 67 10.25 9.87 -5.47
C ARG A 67 8.92 9.19 -5.83
N PRO A 68 8.97 8.09 -6.58
CA PRO A 68 7.78 7.44 -7.11
C PRO A 68 6.99 6.71 -6.02
N LEU A 69 5.67 6.73 -6.16
CA LEU A 69 4.70 5.91 -5.44
C LEU A 69 4.35 4.69 -6.30
N LEU A 70 4.53 3.49 -5.75
CA LEU A 70 4.39 2.24 -6.48
C LEU A 70 3.49 1.27 -5.73
N ALA A 71 2.71 0.47 -6.46
CA ALA A 71 2.20 -0.81 -6.00
C ALA A 71 3.07 -1.93 -6.54
N LEU A 72 3.52 -2.84 -5.67
CA LEU A 72 4.21 -4.06 -6.04
C LEU A 72 3.33 -5.24 -5.65
N MET A 73 2.72 -5.89 -6.64
CA MET A 73 2.15 -7.23 -6.47
C MET A 73 3.35 -8.18 -6.55
N SER A 74 3.68 -8.84 -5.44
CA SER A 74 4.94 -9.57 -5.29
C SER A 74 4.77 -11.09 -5.27
N GLU A 75 3.63 -11.57 -4.79
CA GLU A 75 3.25 -12.99 -4.81
C GLU A 75 1.73 -13.12 -5.01
N PRO A 76 1.26 -14.09 -5.83
CA PRO A 76 2.03 -14.94 -6.74
C PRO A 76 2.51 -14.20 -8.01
N TRP A 77 2.00 -12.99 -8.26
CA TRP A 77 2.33 -12.20 -9.44
C TRP A 77 3.55 -11.32 -9.18
N LYS A 78 4.40 -11.12 -10.19
CA LYS A 78 5.50 -10.13 -10.14
C LYS A 78 5.13 -8.93 -11.02
N ARG A 79 4.17 -8.12 -10.56
CA ARG A 79 3.70 -6.92 -11.27
C ARG A 79 4.04 -5.67 -10.46
N SER A 80 4.39 -4.59 -11.15
CA SER A 80 4.61 -3.28 -10.52
C SER A 80 3.83 -2.22 -11.26
N VAL A 81 3.07 -1.40 -10.52
CA VAL A 81 2.27 -0.32 -11.09
C VAL A 81 2.73 1.02 -10.51
N TYR A 82 2.89 1.99 -11.40
CA TYR A 82 3.24 3.34 -11.03
C TYR A 82 1.99 4.14 -10.65
N LEU A 83 1.84 4.45 -9.37
CA LEU A 83 0.64 5.09 -8.84
C LEU A 83 0.74 6.62 -8.84
N GLY A 84 1.96 7.15 -8.91
CA GLY A 84 2.21 8.58 -8.84
C GLY A 84 3.60 8.89 -8.32
N ARG A 85 3.78 10.10 -7.80
CA ARG A 85 5.06 10.57 -7.28
C ARG A 85 4.86 11.61 -6.19
N LEU A 86 5.87 11.82 -5.35
CA LEU A 86 5.90 12.98 -4.48
C LEU A 86 6.32 14.23 -5.26
N THR A 87 5.60 15.32 -5.04
CA THR A 87 5.99 16.66 -5.48
C THR A 87 7.20 17.15 -4.69
N LYS A 88 7.75 18.32 -5.08
CA LYS A 88 8.86 18.93 -4.33
C LYS A 88 8.48 19.22 -2.88
N ASP A 89 7.23 19.62 -2.67
CA ASP A 89 6.63 19.96 -1.37
C ASP A 89 6.22 18.71 -0.56
N GLY A 90 6.43 17.51 -1.10
CA GLY A 90 6.14 16.25 -0.42
C GLY A 90 4.68 15.79 -0.54
N ALA A 91 3.81 16.56 -1.18
CA ALA A 91 2.44 16.14 -1.49
C ALA A 91 2.43 15.06 -2.59
N PRO A 92 1.53 14.07 -2.54
CA PRO A 92 1.41 13.07 -3.59
C PRO A 92 0.73 13.66 -4.83
N HIS A 93 1.38 13.53 -5.98
CA HIS A 93 0.76 13.67 -7.30
C HIS A 93 0.36 12.26 -7.77
N ILE A 94 -0.93 11.96 -7.67
CA ILE A 94 -1.52 10.66 -8.00
C ILE A 94 -1.82 10.58 -9.50
N PHE A 95 -1.49 9.46 -10.13
CA PHE A 95 -1.79 9.21 -11.54
C PHE A 95 -3.05 8.35 -11.64
N ALA A 96 -4.15 8.95 -12.08
CA ALA A 96 -5.43 8.25 -12.24
C ALA A 96 -5.33 7.03 -13.15
N TYR A 97 -4.54 7.11 -14.23
CA TYR A 97 -4.28 5.96 -15.11
C TYR A 97 -3.57 4.82 -14.38
N GLY A 98 -2.59 5.13 -13.53
CA GLY A 98 -1.89 4.14 -12.72
C GLY A 98 -2.84 3.41 -11.76
N LEU A 99 -3.76 4.15 -11.13
CA LEU A 99 -4.80 3.54 -10.30
C LEU A 99 -5.76 2.67 -11.11
N LYS A 100 -6.17 3.09 -12.31
CA LYS A 100 -7.01 2.25 -13.20
C LYS A 100 -6.32 0.95 -13.58
N VAL A 101 -5.03 1.01 -13.95
CA VAL A 101 -4.24 -0.19 -14.27
C VAL A 101 -4.16 -1.10 -13.06
N PHE A 102 -3.83 -0.57 -11.88
CA PHE A 102 -3.73 -1.38 -10.67
C PHE A 102 -5.08 -2.01 -10.29
N PHE A 103 -6.17 -1.25 -10.35
CA PHE A 103 -7.53 -1.75 -10.14
C PHE A 103 -7.88 -2.89 -11.11
N GLY A 104 -7.60 -2.71 -12.41
CA GLY A 104 -7.79 -3.76 -13.40
C GLY A 104 -7.00 -5.03 -13.10
N GLN A 105 -5.75 -4.90 -12.65
CA GLN A 105 -4.93 -6.06 -12.25
C GLN A 105 -5.50 -6.77 -11.01
N LEU A 106 -6.03 -6.04 -10.04
CA LEU A 106 -6.66 -6.66 -8.87
C LEU A 106 -7.91 -7.47 -9.25
N HIS A 107 -8.70 -6.99 -10.22
CA HIS A 107 -9.85 -7.71 -10.75
C HIS A 107 -9.45 -8.91 -11.61
N GLU A 108 -8.49 -8.74 -12.52
CA GLU A 108 -7.94 -9.82 -13.37
C GLU A 108 -7.47 -11.00 -12.51
N GLU A 109 -6.82 -10.70 -11.39
CA GLU A 109 -6.26 -11.69 -10.48
C GLU A 109 -7.23 -12.15 -9.38
N GLY A 110 -8.46 -11.63 -9.36
CA GLY A 110 -9.52 -12.05 -8.44
C GLY A 110 -9.32 -11.67 -6.97
N VAL A 111 -8.50 -10.66 -6.67
CA VAL A 111 -8.14 -10.26 -5.30
C VAL A 111 -8.66 -8.88 -4.89
N TYR A 112 -9.36 -8.19 -5.79
CA TYR A 112 -9.89 -6.84 -5.54
C TYR A 112 -10.67 -6.74 -4.23
N GLU A 113 -11.68 -7.59 -4.00
CA GLU A 113 -12.55 -7.51 -2.82
C GLU A 113 -11.78 -7.66 -1.51
N LEU A 114 -10.84 -8.62 -1.48
CA LEU A 114 -10.00 -8.87 -0.29
C LEU A 114 -9.08 -7.68 -0.04
N PHE A 115 -8.43 -7.17 -1.08
CA PHE A 115 -7.54 -6.02 -0.98
C PHE A 115 -8.29 -4.74 -0.56
N SER A 116 -9.46 -4.47 -1.15
CA SER A 116 -10.27 -3.29 -0.80
C SER A 116 -10.67 -3.31 0.67
N ARG A 117 -11.07 -4.47 1.20
CA ARG A 117 -11.37 -4.60 2.63
C ARG A 117 -10.15 -4.36 3.51
N ASP A 118 -9.00 -4.93 3.16
CA ASP A 118 -7.77 -4.77 3.95
C ASP A 118 -7.25 -3.31 3.88
N LEU A 119 -7.45 -2.64 2.75
CA LEU A 119 -7.18 -1.21 2.56
C LEU A 119 -8.07 -0.35 3.45
N GLU A 120 -9.38 -0.61 3.49
CA GLU A 120 -10.33 0.11 4.35
C GLU A 120 -9.97 -0.06 5.82
N GLN A 121 -9.67 -1.28 6.26
CA GLN A 121 -9.21 -1.54 7.63
C GLN A 121 -7.92 -0.79 7.96
N ALA A 122 -6.96 -0.73 7.03
CA ALA A 122 -5.73 0.03 7.24
C ALA A 122 -6.01 1.55 7.36
N LEU A 123 -6.96 2.08 6.58
CA LEU A 123 -7.37 3.48 6.66
C LEU A 123 -8.06 3.78 8.00
N ASP A 124 -8.96 2.92 8.45
CA ASP A 124 -9.63 3.07 9.75
C ASP A 124 -8.61 3.13 10.89
N MET A 125 -7.62 2.23 10.89
CA MET A 125 -6.55 2.23 11.90
C MET A 125 -5.71 3.52 11.89
N HIS A 126 -5.41 4.06 10.71
CA HIS A 126 -4.67 5.31 10.60
C HIS A 126 -5.49 6.53 11.06
N LEU A 127 -6.80 6.53 10.81
CA LEU A 127 -7.71 7.59 11.24
C LEU A 127 -7.94 7.56 12.76
N LEU A 128 -7.91 6.38 13.37
CA LEU A 128 -8.08 6.18 14.82
C LEU A 128 -6.78 6.39 15.62
N GLY A 129 -5.67 6.80 14.99
CA GLY A 129 -4.41 7.08 15.67
C GLY A 129 -3.63 5.83 16.11
N GLY A 130 -3.93 4.67 15.53
CA GLY A 130 -3.27 3.41 15.86
C GLY A 130 -1.82 3.38 15.39
N GLU A 131 -0.89 3.46 16.34
CA GLU A 131 0.50 3.05 16.13
C GLU A 131 0.56 1.52 15.95
N ARG A 132 1.32 1.11 14.92
CA ARG A 132 1.73 -0.27 14.56
C ARG A 132 0.72 -1.08 13.72
N GLN A 133 1.05 -1.20 12.43
CA GLN A 133 0.68 -2.35 11.60
C GLN A 133 1.27 -3.63 12.22
N ALA A 134 0.50 -4.30 13.07
CA ALA A 134 0.67 -5.72 13.31
C ALA A 134 -0.29 -6.45 12.36
N CYS A 135 0.29 -7.27 11.49
CA CYS A 135 -0.38 -8.17 10.56
C CYS A 135 -1.57 -8.88 11.25
N ALA A 136 -2.80 -8.66 10.78
CA ALA A 136 -3.99 -9.33 11.30
C ALA A 136 -4.01 -10.85 11.02
N SER A 137 -3.00 -11.39 10.33
CA SER A 137 -2.86 -12.83 10.06
C SER A 137 -1.95 -13.58 11.04
N CYS A 138 -1.31 -12.94 12.02
CA CYS A 138 -0.39 -13.62 12.95
C CYS A 138 -1.04 -14.10 14.26
N ALA A 139 -2.36 -13.95 14.46
CA ALA A 139 -3.01 -14.36 15.71
C ALA A 139 -3.22 -15.88 15.89
N LYS A 140 -2.64 -16.72 15.03
CA LYS A 140 -2.62 -18.19 15.21
C LYS A 140 -1.26 -18.79 14.90
N SER A 141 -0.20 -18.34 15.57
CA SER A 141 1.01 -19.13 15.76
C SER A 141 1.66 -18.64 17.05
N GLY A 142 1.33 -19.28 18.17
CA GLY A 142 2.05 -19.05 19.40
C GLY A 142 3.46 -19.61 19.25
N GLU A 143 4.45 -18.73 19.19
CA GLU A 143 5.83 -19.03 19.57
C GLU A 143 6.61 -17.71 19.77
N GLY A 144 7.14 -17.53 20.98
CA GLY A 144 7.67 -16.26 21.45
C GLY A 144 8.95 -15.82 20.73
N CYS A 145 8.96 -14.58 20.25
CA CYS A 145 10.21 -13.90 19.90
C CYS A 145 10.90 -13.43 21.18
N ARG A 146 11.81 -14.28 21.67
CA ARG A 146 12.82 -13.96 22.68
C ARG A 146 13.75 -12.88 22.12
N GLU A 147 13.77 -11.71 22.76
CA GLU A 147 14.83 -10.71 22.56
C GLU A 147 16.19 -11.36 22.87
N LYS A 148 17.20 -11.11 22.03
CA LYS A 148 18.60 -11.28 22.42
C LYS A 148 19.32 -9.94 22.30
N PRO A 149 20.11 -9.53 23.31
CA PRO A 149 20.74 -8.22 23.35
C PRO A 149 21.99 -8.13 22.48
N GLN A 150 22.33 -6.88 22.19
CA GLN A 150 23.51 -6.40 21.46
C GLN A 150 24.83 -6.92 22.05
N THR A 151 25.77 -7.27 21.16
CA THR A 151 27.20 -7.37 21.54
C THR A 151 27.99 -6.45 20.63
N THR A 152 28.50 -5.37 21.23
CA THR A 152 29.57 -4.51 20.72
C THR A 152 30.88 -5.29 20.77
N VAL A 153 31.71 -5.20 19.73
CA VAL A 153 33.11 -5.64 19.80
C VAL A 153 33.98 -4.48 19.31
N HIS A 154 34.90 -4.06 20.18
CA HIS A 154 36.03 -3.18 19.91
C HIS A 154 37.17 -3.99 19.28
#